data_AF-A0A137SMM5-F1
#
_entry.id   AF-A0A137SMM5-F1
#
_cell.length_a   1.000
_cell.length_b   1.000
_cell.length_c   1.000
_cell.angle_alpha   90.00
_cell.angle_beta   90.00
_cell.angle_gamma   90.00
#
_symmetry.space_group_name_H-M   'P 1'
#
loop_
_entity.id
_entity.type
_entity.pdbx_description
1 polymer ?
#
loop_
_entity_poly.entity_id
_entity_poly.type
_entity_poly.pdbx_seq_one_letter_code
_entity_poly.pdbx_strand_id
1 'polypeptide(L)'
;MNKLFKLVLGSILVSTLLVGCSTSVERIDAGQTVDLSGAWNDTDSQMVAQEMISDVLARPWYNNFTAKTGKAPAVIVGTVRNLSHEHINTRTFVNEMERELINSGRVEFVASSDERNEIREERIDQDLNSSESTRKAAGQEQGADFILKGQINTIIDTADSEQVRYYQVDLSLISLADNRKVWVGQKKLKKIVSNGKLRY
;
A
#
# COMPACT_ATOMS: atom_id res chain seq x y z
N MET A 1 15.98 -62.67 26.94
CA MET A 1 14.96 -61.60 27.05
C MET A 1 15.49 -60.17 27.05
N ASN A 2 16.75 -59.88 27.45
CA ASN A 2 17.18 -58.50 27.72
C ASN A 2 17.65 -57.68 26.50
N LYS A 3 18.00 -58.31 25.37
CA LYS A 3 18.42 -57.58 24.15
C LYS A 3 17.25 -57.11 23.29
N LEU A 4 16.21 -57.94 23.16
CA LEU A 4 14.96 -57.58 22.47
C LEU A 4 14.22 -56.45 23.21
N PHE A 5 14.15 -56.52 24.53
CA PHE A 5 13.52 -55.49 25.36
C PHE A 5 14.26 -54.14 25.26
N LYS A 6 15.59 -54.14 25.21
CA LYS A 6 16.39 -52.91 25.01
C LYS A 6 16.27 -52.32 23.61
N LEU A 7 16.10 -53.14 22.57
CA LEU A 7 15.85 -52.69 21.19
C LEU A 7 14.45 -52.08 21.03
N VAL A 8 13.44 -52.67 21.66
CA VAL A 8 12.07 -52.14 21.69
C VAL A 8 12.00 -50.83 22.49
N LEU A 9 12.66 -50.76 23.65
CA LEU A 9 12.71 -49.53 24.46
C LEU A 9 13.49 -48.40 23.77
N GLY A 10 14.56 -48.73 23.04
CA GLY A 10 15.32 -47.77 22.21
C GLY A 10 14.52 -47.25 21.02
N SER A 11 13.73 -48.10 20.37
CA SER A 11 12.88 -47.69 19.25
C SER A 11 11.73 -46.77 19.69
N ILE A 12 11.16 -46.99 20.89
CA ILE A 12 10.10 -46.13 21.46
C ILE A 12 10.64 -44.73 21.85
N LEU A 13 11.89 -44.65 22.29
CA LEU A 13 12.54 -43.38 22.66
C LEU A 13 12.93 -42.54 21.43
N VAL A 14 13.23 -43.17 20.29
CA VAL A 14 13.54 -42.46 19.03
C VAL A 14 12.26 -41.96 18.33
N SER A 15 11.13 -42.65 18.48
CA SER A 15 9.84 -42.23 17.90
C SER A 15 9.19 -41.01 18.59
N THR A 16 9.64 -40.63 19.79
CA THR A 16 9.08 -39.48 20.55
C THR A 16 9.79 -38.15 20.28
N LEU A 17 10.85 -38.14 19.46
CA LEU A 17 11.60 -36.93 19.10
C LEU A 17 11.17 -36.29 17.77
N LEU A 18 10.16 -36.85 17.10
CA LEU A 18 9.54 -36.24 15.91
C LEU A 18 8.36 -35.34 16.31
N VAL A 19 8.57 -34.41 17.23
CA VAL A 19 7.63 -33.30 17.43
C VAL A 19 7.92 -32.29 16.32
N GLY A 20 7.22 -32.45 15.19
CA GLY A 20 7.25 -31.46 14.12
C GLY A 20 6.71 -30.13 14.65
N CYS A 21 7.47 -29.04 14.48
CA CYS A 21 6.96 -27.69 14.70
C CYS A 21 5.82 -27.45 13.72
N SER A 22 4.57 -27.64 14.16
CA SER A 22 3.42 -27.17 13.41
C SER A 22 3.37 -25.65 13.49
N THR A 23 3.37 -24.97 12.35
CA THR A 23 3.05 -23.55 12.30
C THR A 23 1.60 -23.36 12.75
N SER A 24 1.39 -22.69 13.88
CA SER A 24 0.07 -22.26 14.29
C SER A 24 -0.31 -21.02 13.48
N VAL A 25 -1.43 -21.08 12.75
CA VAL A 25 -1.98 -19.95 12.01
C VAL A 25 -3.26 -19.51 12.71
N GLU A 26 -3.21 -18.38 13.38
CA GLU A 26 -4.38 -17.73 13.95
C GLU A 26 -4.86 -16.66 12.97
N ARG A 27 -6.15 -16.73 12.59
CA ARG A 27 -6.78 -15.68 11.78
C ARG A 27 -7.31 -14.61 12.72
N ILE A 28 -6.76 -13.41 12.60
CA ILE A 28 -7.20 -12.23 13.32
C ILE A 28 -7.96 -11.30 12.37
N ASP A 29 -8.71 -10.35 12.93
CA ASP A 29 -9.42 -9.34 12.16
C ASP A 29 -8.44 -8.40 11.45
N ALA A 30 -8.74 -8.05 10.20
CA ALA A 30 -7.87 -7.19 9.39
C ALA A 30 -7.80 -5.74 9.89
N GLY A 31 -8.75 -5.29 10.72
CA GLY A 31 -8.73 -3.98 11.37
C GLY A 31 -7.97 -3.97 12.70
N GLN A 32 -7.52 -5.13 13.20
CA GLN A 32 -6.72 -5.20 14.41
C GLN A 32 -5.29 -4.77 14.11
N THR A 33 -4.84 -3.69 14.76
CA THR A 33 -3.44 -3.27 14.68
C THR A 33 -2.54 -4.30 15.36
N VAL A 34 -1.68 -4.96 14.59
CA VAL A 34 -0.65 -5.86 15.11
C VAL A 34 0.71 -5.37 14.62
N ASP A 35 1.56 -4.99 15.57
CA ASP A 35 2.94 -4.58 15.28
C ASP A 35 3.92 -5.59 15.87
N LEU A 36 4.41 -6.50 15.02
CA LEU A 36 5.33 -7.56 15.42
C LEU A 36 6.80 -7.11 15.37
N SER A 37 7.17 -6.29 14.39
CA SER A 37 8.57 -5.99 14.06
C SER A 37 8.93 -4.52 14.13
N GLY A 38 7.95 -3.63 14.34
CA GLY A 38 8.07 -2.19 14.19
C GLY A 38 8.25 -1.71 12.75
N ALA A 39 8.18 -2.61 11.77
CA ALA A 39 8.26 -2.26 10.35
C ALA A 39 6.96 -1.59 9.88
N TRP A 40 7.01 -1.00 8.69
CA TRP A 40 5.81 -0.51 8.01
C TRP A 40 4.82 -1.65 7.76
N ASN A 41 3.56 -1.45 8.13
CA ASN A 41 2.48 -2.43 7.95
C ASN A 41 1.25 -1.86 7.22
N ASP A 42 0.22 -2.68 7.10
CA ASP A 42 -1.08 -2.36 6.51
C ASP A 42 -1.79 -1.22 7.26
N THR A 43 -1.77 -1.25 8.60
CA THR A 43 -2.37 -0.20 9.43
C THR A 43 -1.70 1.16 9.19
N ASP A 44 -0.36 1.19 9.10
CA ASP A 44 0.37 2.42 8.77
C ASP A 44 -0.03 2.94 7.38
N SER A 45 -0.15 2.04 6.40
CA SER A 45 -0.58 2.39 5.04
C SER A 45 -1.95 3.05 5.03
N GLN A 46 -2.92 2.43 5.70
CA GLN A 46 -4.28 2.91 5.78
C GLN A 46 -4.35 4.28 6.49
N MET A 47 -3.70 4.40 7.65
CA MET A 47 -3.70 5.63 8.44
C MET A 47 -3.09 6.80 7.66
N VAL A 48 -1.93 6.58 7.04
CA VAL A 48 -1.26 7.63 6.27
C VAL A 48 -2.06 8.01 5.04
N ALA A 49 -2.63 7.04 4.33
CA ALA A 49 -3.46 7.31 3.16
C ALA A 49 -4.69 8.15 3.54
N GLN A 50 -5.43 7.74 4.56
CA GLN A 50 -6.63 8.46 5.02
C GLN A 50 -6.32 9.91 5.40
N GLU A 51 -5.27 10.14 6.17
CA GLU A 51 -4.90 11.50 6.60
C GLU A 51 -4.44 12.37 5.42
N MET A 52 -3.60 11.82 4.55
CA MET A 52 -3.05 12.56 3.41
C MET A 52 -4.11 12.86 2.35
N ILE A 53 -5.03 11.93 2.08
CA ILE A 53 -6.13 12.14 1.15
C ILE A 53 -7.16 13.13 1.72
N SER A 54 -7.48 13.02 3.01
CA SER A 54 -8.32 14.02 3.69
C SER A 54 -7.67 15.41 3.61
N ASP A 55 -6.36 15.51 3.87
CA ASP A 55 -5.64 16.77 3.79
C ASP A 55 -5.68 17.36 2.37
N VAL A 56 -5.28 16.62 1.34
CA VAL A 56 -5.23 17.16 -0.02
C VAL A 56 -6.61 17.63 -0.47
N LEU A 57 -7.68 16.89 -0.19
CA LEU A 57 -9.03 17.27 -0.60
C LEU A 57 -9.56 18.48 0.18
N ALA A 58 -9.09 18.75 1.40
CA ALA A 58 -9.50 19.91 2.18
C ALA A 58 -8.87 21.24 1.71
N ARG A 59 -7.92 21.20 0.76
CA ARG A 59 -7.10 22.36 0.41
C ARG A 59 -7.72 23.20 -0.71
N PRO A 60 -7.34 24.49 -0.83
CA PRO A 60 -7.99 25.41 -1.77
C PRO A 60 -7.95 25.01 -3.25
N TRP A 61 -6.97 24.21 -3.69
CA TRP A 61 -6.87 23.79 -5.09
C TRP A 61 -8.14 23.10 -5.58
N TYR A 62 -8.80 22.31 -4.71
CA TYR A 62 -10.01 21.59 -5.06
C TYR A 62 -11.15 22.56 -5.36
N ASN A 63 -11.46 23.45 -4.41
CA ASN A 63 -12.53 24.44 -4.56
C ASN A 63 -12.25 25.41 -5.72
N ASN A 64 -10.98 25.78 -5.92
CA ASN A 64 -10.58 26.64 -7.02
C ASN A 64 -10.77 25.95 -8.39
N PHE A 65 -10.49 24.64 -8.47
CA PHE A 65 -10.71 23.88 -9.69
C PHE A 65 -12.20 23.76 -9.98
N THR A 66 -13.00 23.29 -9.01
CA THR A 66 -14.44 23.08 -9.20
C THR A 66 -15.17 24.39 -9.50
N ALA A 67 -14.81 25.50 -8.85
CA ALA A 67 -15.38 26.82 -9.14
C ALA A 67 -15.01 27.33 -10.55
N LYS A 68 -13.83 26.97 -11.07
CA LYS A 68 -13.36 27.40 -12.40
C LYS A 68 -13.93 26.54 -13.53
N THR A 69 -14.05 25.23 -13.33
CA THR A 69 -14.41 24.27 -14.39
C THR A 69 -15.84 23.77 -14.31
N GLY A 70 -16.48 23.89 -13.15
CA GLY A 70 -17.80 23.32 -12.88
C GLY A 70 -17.82 21.79 -12.80
N LYS A 71 -16.66 21.13 -12.74
CA LYS A 71 -16.52 19.67 -12.76
C LYS A 71 -15.66 19.18 -11.60
N ALA A 72 -15.86 17.93 -11.19
CA ALA A 72 -14.94 17.24 -10.28
C ALA A 72 -13.57 17.08 -10.97
N PRO A 73 -12.45 17.27 -10.25
CA PRO A 73 -11.13 17.06 -10.84
C PRO A 73 -10.90 15.58 -11.10
N ALA A 74 -10.35 15.26 -12.26
CA ALA A 74 -9.86 13.92 -12.57
C ALA A 74 -8.44 13.74 -12.00
N VAL A 75 -8.25 12.73 -11.16
CA VAL A 75 -6.97 12.48 -10.46
C VAL A 75 -6.50 11.07 -10.74
N ILE A 76 -5.19 10.92 -11.01
CA ILE A 76 -4.50 9.64 -11.07
C ILE A 76 -3.47 9.53 -9.95
N VAL A 77 -3.34 8.36 -9.33
CA VAL A 77 -2.22 8.06 -8.43
C VAL A 77 -1.06 7.56 -9.28
N GLY A 78 0.04 8.32 -9.24
CA GLY A 78 1.29 7.96 -9.88
C GLY A 78 2.20 7.14 -8.96
N THR A 79 3.44 6.96 -9.39
CA THR A 79 4.43 6.19 -8.64
C THR A 79 4.69 6.77 -7.25
N VAL A 80 4.64 5.88 -6.24
CA VAL A 80 5.21 6.11 -4.90
C VAL A 80 6.57 5.44 -4.83
N ARG A 81 7.63 6.23 -4.64
CA ARG A 81 9.00 5.71 -4.53
C ARG A 81 9.29 5.22 -3.12
N ASN A 82 9.76 3.98 -2.99
CA ASN A 82 10.34 3.52 -1.73
C ASN A 82 11.80 3.96 -1.66
N LEU A 83 12.10 4.91 -0.77
CA LEU A 83 13.45 5.38 -0.42
C LEU A 83 13.80 5.01 1.04
N SER A 84 13.09 4.03 1.59
CA SER A 84 13.36 3.51 2.93
C SER A 84 14.49 2.47 2.94
N HIS A 85 14.92 2.10 4.14
CA HIS A 85 15.89 1.04 4.39
C HIS A 85 15.24 -0.36 4.36
N GLU A 86 13.93 -0.47 4.12
CA GLU A 86 13.19 -1.73 4.11
C GLU A 86 12.35 -1.93 2.84
N HIS A 87 11.92 -3.15 2.58
CA HIS A 87 11.04 -3.44 1.46
C HIS A 87 9.59 -3.14 1.85
N ILE A 88 9.14 -1.92 1.56
CA ILE A 88 7.75 -1.50 1.74
C ILE A 88 6.94 -1.88 0.51
N ASN A 89 5.79 -2.53 0.73
CA ASN A 89 4.82 -2.77 -0.34
C ASN A 89 4.08 -1.46 -0.67
N THR A 90 4.65 -0.67 -1.57
CA THR A 90 4.07 0.61 -2.01
C THR A 90 2.75 0.42 -2.76
N ARG A 91 2.46 -0.77 -3.30
CA ARG A 91 1.18 -1.07 -3.95
C ARG A 91 0.04 -1.06 -2.94
N THR A 92 0.23 -1.65 -1.75
CA THR A 92 -0.78 -1.56 -0.67
C THR A 92 -1.08 -0.11 -0.32
N PHE A 93 -0.04 0.72 -0.17
CA PHE A 93 -0.23 2.14 0.13
C PHE A 93 -0.91 2.92 -1.01
N VAL A 94 -0.58 2.63 -2.27
CA VAL A 94 -1.27 3.20 -3.44
C VAL A 94 -2.75 2.82 -3.41
N ASN A 95 -3.08 1.54 -3.26
CA ASN A 95 -4.46 1.07 -3.22
C ASN A 95 -5.28 1.73 -2.09
N GLU A 96 -4.68 1.96 -0.93
CA GLU A 96 -5.34 2.70 0.16
C GLU A 96 -5.63 4.16 -0.22
N MET A 97 -4.70 4.85 -0.89
CA MET A 97 -4.95 6.21 -1.40
C MET A 97 -6.06 6.23 -2.44
N GLU A 98 -6.08 5.26 -3.36
CA GLU A 98 -7.12 5.13 -4.38
C GLU A 98 -8.49 4.90 -3.74
N ARG A 99 -8.56 4.00 -2.76
CA ARG A 99 -9.77 3.72 -1.98
C ARG A 99 -10.30 4.97 -1.30
N GLU A 100 -9.44 5.74 -0.63
CA GLU A 100 -9.84 6.98 0.05
C GLU A 100 -10.27 8.09 -0.94
N LEU A 101 -9.61 8.21 -2.09
CA LEU A 101 -10.02 9.14 -3.14
C LEU A 101 -11.41 8.78 -3.70
N ILE A 102 -11.66 7.51 -3.99
CA ILE A 102 -12.96 7.03 -4.47
C ILE A 102 -14.05 7.24 -3.40
N ASN A 103 -13.78 6.84 -2.15
CA ASN A 103 -14.72 6.97 -1.04
C ASN A 103 -15.06 8.42 -0.72
N SER A 104 -14.17 9.35 -1.02
CA SER A 104 -14.47 10.78 -0.83
C SER A 104 -15.65 11.26 -1.67
N GLY A 105 -15.91 10.62 -2.83
CA GLY A 105 -16.93 11.07 -3.80
C GLY A 105 -16.65 12.44 -4.41
N ARG A 106 -15.46 13.01 -4.19
CA ARG A 106 -15.12 14.39 -4.57
C ARG A 106 -14.37 14.51 -5.89
N VAL A 107 -13.70 13.43 -6.31
CA VAL A 107 -12.82 13.39 -7.49
C VAL A 107 -13.26 12.27 -8.44
N GLU A 108 -12.97 12.44 -9.72
CA GLU A 108 -13.02 11.33 -10.68
C GLU A 108 -11.67 10.62 -10.65
N PHE A 109 -11.65 9.33 -10.36
CA PHE A 109 -10.41 8.58 -10.29
C PHE A 109 -10.10 7.93 -11.64
N VAL A 110 -8.91 8.21 -12.18
CA VAL A 110 -8.45 7.64 -13.45
C VAL A 110 -7.55 6.45 -13.15
N ALA A 111 -7.80 5.35 -13.86
CA ALA A 111 -7.03 4.12 -13.75
C ALA A 111 -5.52 4.36 -13.97
N SER A 112 -4.71 3.59 -13.26
CA SER A 112 -3.25 3.62 -13.34
C SER A 112 -2.75 3.30 -14.74
N SER A 113 -1.46 3.55 -15.01
CA SER A 113 -0.88 3.25 -16.32
C SER A 113 -0.98 1.76 -16.67
N ASP A 114 -0.84 0.89 -15.67
CA ASP A 114 -0.83 -0.56 -15.85
C ASP A 114 -2.24 -1.06 -16.17
N GLU A 115 -3.23 -0.66 -15.36
CA GLU A 115 -4.64 -0.99 -15.60
C GLU A 115 -5.14 -0.48 -16.96
N ARG A 116 -4.72 0.73 -17.37
CA ARG A 116 -5.10 1.25 -18.69
C ARG A 116 -4.54 0.42 -19.84
N ASN A 117 -3.37 -0.19 -19.67
CA ASN A 117 -2.83 -1.08 -20.69
C ASN A 117 -3.68 -2.37 -20.80
N GLU A 118 -4.03 -2.96 -19.66
CA GLU A 118 -4.93 -4.13 -19.61
C GLU A 118 -6.32 -3.81 -20.21
N ILE A 119 -6.91 -2.67 -19.88
CA ILE A 119 -8.22 -2.22 -20.42
C ILE A 119 -8.14 -1.96 -21.93
N ARG A 120 -7.01 -1.46 -22.44
CA ARG A 120 -6.82 -1.26 -23.89
C ARG A 120 -6.78 -2.59 -24.63
N GLU A 121 -6.09 -3.59 -24.07
CA GLU A 121 -6.04 -4.95 -24.64
C GLU A 121 -7.44 -5.58 -24.65
N GLU A 122 -8.16 -5.50 -23.53
CA GLU A 122 -9.55 -5.96 -23.44
C GLU A 122 -10.46 -5.26 -24.45
N ARG A 123 -10.30 -3.95 -24.65
CA ARG A 123 -11.08 -3.20 -25.64
C ARG A 123 -10.78 -3.62 -27.08
N ILE A 124 -9.55 -4.03 -27.38
CA ILE A 124 -9.20 -4.58 -28.70
C ILE A 124 -9.91 -5.92 -28.91
N ASP A 125 -9.92 -6.79 -27.90
CA ASP A 125 -10.67 -8.05 -27.97
C ASP A 125 -12.17 -7.80 -28.18
N GLN A 126 -12.75 -6.88 -27.41
CA GLN A 126 -14.15 -6.51 -27.55
C GLN A 126 -14.47 -5.86 -28.90
N ASP A 127 -13.56 -5.12 -29.52
CA ASP A 127 -13.78 -4.56 -30.86
C ASP A 127 -13.94 -5.66 -31.92
N LEU A 128 -13.26 -6.80 -31.74
CA LEU A 128 -13.36 -7.95 -32.62
C LEU A 128 -14.56 -8.85 -32.29
N ASN A 129 -14.89 -9.00 -31.01
CA ASN A 129 -15.80 -10.06 -30.55
C ASN A 129 -17.16 -9.56 -30.02
N SER A 130 -17.28 -8.29 -29.61
CA SER A 130 -18.52 -7.75 -29.03
C SER A 130 -19.44 -7.15 -30.09
N SER A 131 -20.74 -7.10 -29.76
CA SER A 131 -21.72 -6.45 -30.63
C SER A 131 -21.47 -4.95 -30.79
N GLU A 132 -21.84 -4.40 -31.94
CA GLU A 132 -21.63 -2.98 -32.23
C GLU A 132 -22.34 -2.04 -31.25
N SER A 133 -23.50 -2.42 -30.72
CA SER A 133 -24.28 -1.60 -29.78
C SER A 133 -23.65 -1.51 -28.39
N THR A 134 -22.78 -2.46 -28.02
CA THR A 134 -22.18 -2.55 -26.68
C THR A 134 -20.71 -2.17 -26.65
N ARG A 135 -19.97 -2.37 -27.76
CA ARG A 135 -18.54 -2.09 -27.84
C ARG A 135 -18.22 -0.62 -27.55
N LYS A 136 -17.05 -0.35 -26.98
CA LYS A 136 -16.57 1.01 -26.68
C LYS A 136 -15.45 1.40 -27.63
N ALA A 137 -15.57 2.58 -28.24
CA ALA A 137 -14.56 3.10 -29.14
C ALA A 137 -13.23 3.39 -28.41
N ALA A 138 -12.12 3.16 -29.09
CA ALA A 138 -10.81 3.58 -28.62
C ALA A 138 -10.67 5.12 -28.61
N GLY A 139 -9.73 5.63 -27.81
CA GLY A 139 -9.43 7.07 -27.75
C GLY A 139 -10.42 7.92 -26.96
N GLN A 140 -11.37 7.29 -26.25
CA GLN A 140 -12.36 7.96 -25.38
C GLN A 140 -12.01 7.79 -23.88
N GLU A 141 -10.74 7.57 -23.55
CA GLU A 141 -10.29 7.45 -22.15
C GLU A 141 -10.37 8.80 -21.45
N GLN A 142 -10.87 8.82 -20.21
CA GLN A 142 -10.86 10.02 -19.38
C GLN A 142 -9.40 10.43 -19.08
N GLY A 143 -9.05 11.67 -19.41
CA GLY A 143 -7.77 12.26 -19.03
C GLY A 143 -7.79 12.70 -17.56
N ALA A 144 -6.67 12.53 -16.87
CA ALA A 144 -6.48 13.12 -15.55
C ALA A 144 -6.08 14.60 -15.67
N ASP A 145 -6.61 15.43 -14.77
CA ASP A 145 -6.19 16.83 -14.59
C ASP A 145 -4.95 16.92 -13.68
N PHE A 146 -4.87 16.04 -12.70
CA PHE A 146 -3.80 16.01 -11.71
C PHE A 146 -3.23 14.61 -11.51
N ILE A 147 -1.94 14.54 -11.20
CA ILE A 147 -1.25 13.33 -10.77
C ILE A 147 -0.77 13.48 -9.34
N LEU A 148 -1.15 12.54 -8.47
CA LEU A 148 -0.64 12.43 -7.11
C LEU A 148 0.62 11.55 -7.12
N LYS A 149 1.77 12.10 -6.73
CA LYS A 149 3.03 11.36 -6.63
C LYS A 149 3.52 11.32 -5.20
N GLY A 150 4.31 10.31 -4.86
CA GLY A 150 4.79 10.14 -3.50
C GLY A 150 6.18 9.55 -3.37
N GLN A 151 6.69 9.63 -2.15
CA GLN A 151 7.86 8.89 -1.70
C GLN A 151 7.75 8.55 -0.22
N ILE A 152 8.35 7.44 0.18
CA ILE A 152 8.46 7.00 1.58
C ILE A 152 9.94 6.93 1.92
N ASN A 153 10.34 7.65 2.96
CA ASN A 153 11.70 7.68 3.48
C ASN A 153 11.72 7.10 4.89
N THR A 154 12.86 6.58 5.31
CA THR A 154 13.07 6.16 6.70
C THR A 154 14.38 6.64 7.26
N ILE A 155 14.39 6.88 8.56
CA ILE A 155 15.60 7.07 9.36
C ILE A 155 15.53 6.04 10.49
N ILE A 156 16.60 5.27 10.65
CA ILE A 156 16.74 4.27 11.71
C ILE A 156 17.82 4.77 12.66
N ASP A 157 17.49 4.77 13.95
CA ASP A 157 18.41 5.06 15.03
C ASP A 157 18.36 3.91 16.03
N THR A 158 19.52 3.43 16.49
CA THR A 158 19.62 2.23 17.33
C THR A 158 20.61 2.48 18.44
N ALA A 159 20.22 2.19 19.68
CA ALA A 159 21.08 2.23 20.86
C ALA A 159 20.72 1.06 21.80
N ASP A 160 21.72 0.30 22.22
CA ASP A 160 21.57 -0.89 23.07
C ASP A 160 20.50 -1.87 22.55
N SER A 161 19.41 -2.07 23.31
CA SER A 161 18.28 -2.94 22.97
C SER A 161 17.07 -2.18 22.39
N GLU A 162 17.22 -0.88 22.12
CA GLU A 162 16.18 -0.01 21.59
C GLU A 162 16.51 0.45 20.18
N GLN A 163 15.49 0.45 19.33
CA GLN A 163 15.56 0.96 17.98
C GLN A 163 14.39 1.93 17.75
N VAL A 164 14.70 3.10 17.20
CA VAL A 164 13.72 4.07 16.74
C VAL A 164 13.67 4.02 15.22
N ARG A 165 12.47 3.78 14.69
CA ARG A 165 12.19 3.87 13.24
C ARG A 165 11.32 5.08 12.97
N TYR A 166 11.86 6.02 12.23
CA TYR A 166 11.15 7.20 11.76
C TYR A 166 10.81 7.02 10.28
N TYR A 167 9.54 7.16 9.94
CA TYR A 167 9.02 7.16 8.58
C TYR A 167 8.57 8.56 8.20
N GLN A 168 8.89 8.98 6.98
CA GLN A 168 8.39 10.20 6.38
C GLN A 168 7.80 9.89 5.02
N VAL A 169 6.51 10.18 4.87
CA VAL A 169 5.79 10.08 3.60
C VAL A 169 5.57 11.48 3.07
N ASP A 170 6.10 11.76 1.88
CA ASP A 170 5.89 13.02 1.18
C ASP A 170 5.03 12.76 -0.05
N LEU A 171 3.91 13.46 -0.18
CA LEU A 171 3.06 13.43 -1.36
C LEU A 171 3.00 14.80 -2.04
N SER A 172 2.82 14.81 -3.35
CA SER A 172 2.66 16.02 -4.16
C SER A 172 1.57 15.82 -5.19
N LEU A 173 0.61 16.74 -5.26
CA LEU A 173 -0.39 16.81 -6.31
C LEU A 173 0.09 17.79 -7.38
N ILE A 174 0.21 17.31 -8.61
CA ILE A 174 0.81 18.04 -9.74
C ILE A 174 -0.23 18.17 -10.85
N SER A 175 -0.43 19.37 -11.34
CA SER A 175 -1.25 19.64 -12.52
C SER A 175 -0.58 19.06 -13.77
N LEU A 176 -1.31 18.25 -14.53
CA LEU A 176 -0.83 17.67 -15.78
C LEU A 176 -0.80 18.67 -16.94
N ALA A 177 -1.54 19.79 -16.83
CA ALA A 177 -1.58 20.82 -17.85
C ALA A 177 -0.31 21.70 -17.88
N ASP A 178 0.27 22.00 -16.70
CA ASP A 178 1.35 22.99 -16.55
C ASP A 178 2.48 22.54 -15.60
N ASN A 179 2.46 21.29 -15.12
CA ASN A 179 3.43 20.71 -14.18
C ASN A 179 3.55 21.43 -12.83
N ARG A 180 2.60 22.30 -12.49
CA ARG A 180 2.63 23.02 -11.21
C ARG A 180 2.20 22.11 -10.07
N LYS A 181 2.97 22.12 -8.98
CA LYS A 181 2.54 21.53 -7.70
C LYS A 181 1.43 22.39 -7.12
N VAL A 182 0.22 21.83 -7.01
CA VAL A 182 -0.94 22.51 -6.42
C VAL A 182 -1.15 22.14 -4.95
N TRP A 183 -0.53 21.05 -4.51
CA TRP A 183 -0.46 20.66 -3.12
C TRP A 183 0.80 19.82 -2.85
N VAL A 184 1.34 19.97 -1.64
CA VAL A 184 2.40 19.13 -1.09
C VAL A 184 2.02 18.84 0.35
N GLY A 185 2.04 17.58 0.73
CA GLY A 185 1.78 17.15 2.10
C GLY A 185 2.87 16.23 2.59
N GLN A 186 2.98 16.16 3.91
CA GLN A 186 3.94 15.32 4.58
C GLN A 186 3.29 14.68 5.81
N LYS A 187 3.50 13.38 5.97
CA LYS A 187 3.15 12.66 7.20
C LYS A 187 4.40 12.00 7.78
N LYS A 188 4.49 12.04 9.11
CA LYS A 188 5.58 11.46 9.88
C LYS A 188 5.02 10.40 10.81
N LEU A 189 5.73 9.29 10.94
CA LEU A 189 5.45 8.22 11.88
C LEU A 189 6.75 7.88 12.59
N LYS A 190 6.67 7.60 13.88
CA LYS A 190 7.83 7.25 14.69
C LYS A 190 7.45 6.06 15.57
N LYS A 191 8.20 4.97 15.44
CA LYS A 191 8.00 3.74 16.19
C LYS A 191 9.23 3.47 17.04
N ILE A 192 9.01 3.05 18.28
CA ILE A 192 10.05 2.56 19.19
C ILE A 192 9.91 1.04 19.26
N VAL A 193 11.01 0.35 19.02
CA VAL A 193 11.11 -1.10 19.06
C VAL A 193 12.09 -1.45 20.16
N SER A 194 11.58 -2.08 21.22
CA SER A 194 12.40 -2.58 22.32
C SER A 194 12.58 -4.09 22.14
N ASN A 195 13.80 -4.54 21.95
CA ASN A 195 14.11 -5.95 21.69
C ASN A 195 14.85 -6.56 22.88
N GLY A 196 14.14 -7.25 23.77
CA GLY A 196 14.74 -7.96 24.91
C GLY A 196 15.66 -9.14 24.55
N LYS A 197 15.83 -9.46 23.25
CA LYS A 197 16.56 -10.63 22.74
C LYS A 197 17.59 -10.33 21.63
N LEU A 198 17.90 -9.06 21.33
CA LEU A 198 19.08 -8.74 20.51
C LEU A 198 20.33 -8.96 21.36
N ARG A 199 20.76 -10.22 21.48
CA ARG A 199 22.10 -10.57 21.98
C ARG A 199 23.02 -10.60 20.77
N TYR A 200 24.06 -9.76 20.82
CA TYR A 200 25.22 -9.83 19.93
C TYR A 200 25.88 -11.20 20.00
#